data_AF-A0AB74C1W3-F1
#
_entry.id   AF-A0AB74C1W3-F1
#
_cell.length_a   1.000
_cell.length_b   1.000
_cell.length_c   1.000
_cell.angle_alpha   90.00
_cell.angle_beta   90.00
_cell.angle_gamma   90.00
#
_symmetry.space_group_name_H-M   'P 1'
#
loop_
_entity.id
_entity.type
_entity.pdbx_description
1 polymer ?
#
loop_
_entity_poly.entity_id
_entity_poly.type
_entity_poly.pdbx_seq_one_letter_code
_entity_poly.pdbx_strand_id
1 'polypeptide(L)'
;MIYRKEHQGQAALDKIKEEAGKDAKVEWVPCDMGSLSQVRETASHLVRKEERLDPLILSSSINTNQYSKTSDGIDRHFQVNWVGQFDLCNLL
;
A
#
# COMPACT_ATOMS: atom_id res chain seq x y z
N MET A 1 -1.08 -3.33 6.94
CA MET A 1 -1.91 -2.72 5.89
C MET A 1 -1.13 -1.56 5.28
N ILE A 2 -1.08 -1.49 3.95
CA ILE A 2 -0.43 -0.38 3.25
C ILE A 2 -1.52 0.56 2.72
N TYR A 3 -1.43 1.86 2.98
CA TYR A 3 -2.40 2.83 2.45
C TYR A 3 -1.83 4.26 2.39
N ARG A 4 -2.26 5.08 1.44
CA ARG A 4 -1.65 6.40 1.16
C ARG A 4 -2.11 7.56 2.05
N LYS A 5 -3.25 7.44 2.73
CA LYS A 5 -3.79 8.52 3.59
C LYS A 5 -3.77 8.11 5.05
N GLU A 6 -2.95 8.80 5.83
CA GLU A 6 -2.76 8.55 7.27
C GLU A 6 -4.09 8.51 8.05
N HIS A 7 -4.91 9.56 7.97
CA HIS A 7 -6.17 9.61 8.74
C HIS A 7 -7.12 8.44 8.44
N GLN A 8 -7.17 7.96 7.20
CA GLN A 8 -8.02 6.81 6.82
C GLN A 8 -7.37 5.49 7.24
N GLY A 9 -6.05 5.40 7.15
CA GLY A 9 -5.28 4.28 7.65
C GLY A 9 -5.50 4.08 9.15
N GLN A 10 -5.35 5.16 9.93
CA GLN A 10 -5.55 5.14 11.38
C GLN A 10 -7.00 4.79 11.75
N ALA A 11 -7.99 5.41 11.10
CA ALA A 11 -9.40 5.08 11.34
C ALA A 11 -9.72 3.61 11.06
N ALA A 12 -9.08 3.01 10.04
CA ALA A 12 -9.22 1.58 9.76
C ALA A 12 -8.54 0.71 10.84
N LEU A 13 -7.37 1.09 11.36
CA LEU A 13 -6.74 0.39 12.49
C LEU A 13 -7.63 0.41 13.73
N ASP A 14 -8.21 1.57 14.05
CA ASP A 14 -9.06 1.75 15.23
C ASP A 14 -10.30 0.87 15.12
N LYS A 15 -10.95 0.86 13.94
CA LYS A 15 -12.10 -0.01 13.66
C LYS A 15 -11.77 -1.50 13.76
N ILE A 16 -10.61 -1.92 13.24
CA ILE A 16 -10.17 -3.33 13.34
C ILE A 16 -9.98 -3.71 14.82
N LYS A 17 -9.37 -2.84 15.63
CA LYS A 17 -9.15 -3.09 17.07
C LYS A 17 -10.45 -3.06 17.87
N GLU A 18 -11.44 -2.29 17.44
CA GLU A 18 -12.78 -2.31 18.03
C GLU A 18 -13.48 -3.66 17.77
N GLU A 19 -13.45 -4.14 16.52
CA GLU A 19 -14.17 -5.35 16.11
C GLU A 19 -13.45 -6.67 16.48
N ALA A 20 -12.12 -6.69 16.37
CA ALA A 20 -11.30 -7.89 16.58
C ALA A 20 -10.58 -7.92 17.95
N GLY A 21 -10.71 -6.85 18.76
CA GLY A 21 -10.08 -6.70 20.07
C GLY A 21 -8.83 -5.83 20.07
N LYS A 22 -8.55 -5.17 21.20
CA LYS A 22 -7.46 -4.18 21.35
C LYS A 22 -6.06 -4.76 21.07
N ASP A 23 -5.89 -6.06 21.28
CA ASP A 23 -4.63 -6.79 21.06
C ASP A 23 -4.47 -7.28 19.61
N ALA A 24 -5.39 -6.93 18.70
CA ALA A 24 -5.27 -7.25 17.29
C ALA A 24 -3.94 -6.73 16.71
N LYS A 25 -3.16 -7.65 16.14
CA LYS A 25 -1.85 -7.35 15.52
C LYS A 25 -2.07 -6.75 14.14
N VAL A 26 -2.25 -5.44 14.09
CA VAL A 26 -2.45 -4.70 12.86
C VAL A 26 -1.63 -3.41 12.88
N GLU A 27 -0.99 -3.12 11.76
CA GLU A 27 -0.18 -1.93 11.53
C GLU A 27 -0.54 -1.28 10.21
N TRP A 28 -0.39 0.04 10.16
CA TRP A 28 -0.49 0.82 8.93
C TRP A 28 0.90 1.30 8.50
N VAL A 29 1.18 1.18 7.20
CA VAL A 29 2.39 1.72 6.56
C VAL A 29 1.97 2.66 5.42
N PRO A 30 2.49 3.90 5.35
CA PRO A 30 2.18 4.82 4.27
C PRO A 30 2.80 4.35 2.95
N CYS A 31 1.98 4.24 1.89
CA CYS A 31 2.47 4.07 0.53
C CYS A 31 1.41 4.49 -0.49
N ASP A 32 1.80 5.32 -1.47
CA ASP A 32 1.03 5.54 -2.68
C ASP A 32 1.58 4.66 -3.82
N MET A 33 0.76 3.76 -4.37
CA MET A 33 1.13 2.94 -5.55
C MET A 33 1.42 3.79 -6.80
N GLY A 34 1.01 5.06 -6.81
CA GLY A 34 1.37 6.05 -7.83
C GLY A 34 2.77 6.66 -7.65
N SER A 35 3.59 6.17 -6.72
CA SER A 35 4.97 6.62 -6.49
C SER A 35 5.90 5.43 -6.32
N LEU A 36 6.69 5.12 -7.35
CA LEU A 36 7.61 3.97 -7.30
C LEU A 36 8.69 4.11 -6.22
N SER A 37 9.07 5.33 -5.86
CA SER A 37 9.98 5.57 -4.74
C SER A 37 9.37 5.13 -3.41
N GLN A 38 8.10 5.44 -3.15
CA GLN A 38 7.41 5.00 -1.93
C GLN A 38 7.18 3.48 -1.91
N VAL A 39 6.90 2.88 -3.08
CA VAL A 39 6.76 1.42 -3.20
C VAL A 39 8.05 0.73 -2.78
N ARG A 40 9.20 1.18 -3.28
CA ARG A 40 10.52 0.62 -2.93
C ARG A 40 10.90 0.85 -1.48
N GLU A 41 10.60 2.04 -0.94
CA GLU A 41 10.81 2.35 0.47
C GLU A 41 9.98 1.41 1.36
N THR A 42 8.71 1.25 1.03
CA THR A 42 7.79 0.35 1.75
C THR A 42 8.25 -1.10 1.67
N ALA A 43 8.61 -1.61 0.49
CA ALA A 43 9.13 -2.96 0.34
C ALA A 43 10.41 -3.17 1.17
N SER A 44 11.35 -2.22 1.10
CA SER A 44 12.58 -2.26 1.88
C SER A 44 12.32 -2.23 3.39
N HIS A 45 11.33 -1.46 3.83
CA HIS A 45 10.91 -1.44 5.23
C HIS A 45 10.37 -2.81 5.67
N LEU A 46 9.48 -3.41 4.88
CA LEU A 46 8.88 -4.71 5.18
C LEU A 46 9.92 -5.83 5.21
N VAL A 47 10.81 -5.90 4.21
CA VAL A 47 11.90 -6.90 4.15
C VAL A 47 12.86 -6.79 5.34
N ARG A 48 13.12 -5.58 5.84
CA ARG A 48 13.97 -5.38 7.03
C ARG A 48 13.25 -5.73 8.33
N LYS A 49 11.93 -5.57 8.37
CA LYS A 49 11.13 -5.68 9.58
C LYS A 49 10.65 -7.11 9.83
N GLU A 50 10.19 -7.77 8.78
CA GLU A 50 9.55 -9.08 8.86
C GLU A 50 10.50 -10.16 8.34
N GLU A 51 10.69 -11.22 9.12
CA GLU A 51 11.54 -12.36 8.72
C GLU A 51 10.91 -13.16 7.57
N ARG A 52 9.58 -13.16 7.46
CA ARG A 52 8.82 -13.91 6.47
C ARG A 52 7.52 -13.21 6.10
N LEU A 53 7.17 -13.24 4.82
CA LEU A 53 5.86 -12.85 4.31
C LEU A 53 5.07 -14.09 3.88
N ASP A 54 3.87 -14.27 4.43
CA ASP A 54 3.02 -15.44 4.14
C ASP A 54 2.04 -15.14 2.97
N PRO A 55 1.02 -14.25 3.12
CA PRO A 55 0.24 -13.78 1.99
C PRO A 55 0.55 -12.33 1.60
N LEU A 56 0.60 -12.06 0.29
CA LEU A 56 0.55 -10.71 -0.29
C LEU A 56 -0.80 -10.49 -0.98
N ILE A 57 -1.58 -9.50 -0.52
CA ILE A 57 -2.87 -9.14 -1.12
C ILE A 57 -2.74 -7.83 -1.89
N LEU A 58 -2.76 -7.91 -3.21
CA LEU A 58 -2.67 -6.76 -4.13
C LEU A 58 -4.06 -6.17 -4.42
N SER A 59 -4.61 -5.41 -3.48
CA SER A 59 -5.97 -4.85 -3.57
C SER A 59 -6.04 -3.37 -3.93
N SER A 60 -4.90 -2.68 -4.06
CA SER A 60 -4.87 -1.24 -4.30
C SER A 60 -5.24 -0.91 -5.74
N SER A 61 -6.37 -0.23 -5.95
CA SER A 61 -6.79 0.19 -7.28
C SER A 61 -7.54 1.52 -7.27
N ILE A 62 -7.57 2.16 -8.44
CA ILE A 62 -8.45 3.28 -8.76
C ILE A 62 -9.31 2.90 -9.97
N ASN A 63 -10.56 3.34 -9.95
CA ASN A 63 -11.48 3.17 -11.08
C ASN A 63 -11.63 4.53 -11.82
N THR A 64 -12.81 4.88 -12.31
CA THR A 64 -13.08 6.14 -13.02
C THR A 64 -12.39 7.34 -12.39
N ASN A 65 -11.47 7.93 -13.14
CA ASN A 65 -10.74 9.12 -12.74
C ASN A 65 -10.35 9.91 -13.98
N GLN A 66 -10.10 11.21 -13.83
CA GLN A 66 -9.60 12.02 -14.93
C GLN A 66 -8.20 11.55 -15.32
N TYR A 67 -7.93 11.56 -16.63
CA TYR A 67 -6.59 11.28 -17.13
C TYR A 67 -5.58 12.20 -16.45
N SER A 68 -4.53 11.59 -15.94
CA SER A 68 -3.43 12.28 -15.29
C SER A 68 -2.20 11.37 -15.33
N LYS A 69 -1.04 11.99 -15.18
CA LYS A 69 0.21 11.26 -14.95
C LYS A 69 0.58 11.35 -13.48
N THR A 70 1.22 10.29 -12.99
CA THR A 70 1.87 10.29 -11.68
C THR A 70 3.13 11.15 -11.68
N SER A 71 3.79 11.27 -10.52
CA SER A 71 5.12 11.87 -10.42
C SER A 71 6.18 11.13 -11.24
N ASP A 72 5.96 9.86 -11.55
CA ASP A 72 6.86 9.04 -12.37
C ASP A 72 6.58 9.19 -13.89
N GLY A 73 5.63 10.05 -14.28
CA GLY A 73 5.31 10.32 -15.68
C GLY A 73 4.48 9.25 -16.39
N ILE A 74 4.00 8.24 -15.65
CA ILE A 74 3.18 7.13 -16.14
C ILE A 74 1.69 7.49 -15.98
N ASP A 75 0.84 6.99 -16.86
CA ASP A 75 -0.61 7.05 -16.69
C ASP A 75 -1.03 6.59 -15.29
N ARG A 76 -1.88 7.37 -14.63
CA ARG A 76 -2.22 7.18 -13.22
C ARG A 76 -2.93 5.85 -12.95
N HIS A 77 -3.83 5.41 -13.84
CA HIS A 77 -4.52 4.13 -13.69
C HIS A 77 -3.57 2.98 -13.90
N PHE A 78 -2.78 3.05 -14.96
CA PHE A 78 -1.80 2.00 -15.27
C PHE A 78 -0.78 1.85 -14.14
N GLN A 79 -0.28 2.96 -13.60
CA GLN A 79 0.69 2.88 -12.53
C GLN A 79 0.09 2.35 -11.23
N VAL A 80 -1.02 2.92 -10.76
CA VAL A 80 -1.61 2.52 -9.47
C VAL A 80 -2.11 1.08 -9.51
N ASN A 81 -2.80 0.68 -10.57
CA ASN A 81 -3.47 -0.62 -10.63
C ASN A 81 -2.51 -1.75 -11.02
N TRP A 82 -1.47 -1.44 -11.81
CA TRP A 82 -0.57 -2.42 -12.38
C TRP A 82 0.88 -2.20 -11.95
N VAL A 83 1.55 -1.14 -12.41
CA VAL A 83 3.02 -1.01 -12.27
C VAL A 83 3.47 -1.00 -10.82
N GLY A 84 2.80 -0.23 -9.94
CA GLY A 84 3.16 -0.16 -8.52
C GLY A 84 2.92 -1.47 -7.79
N GLN A 85 1.81 -2.16 -8.07
CA GLN A 85 1.53 -3.47 -7.48
C GLN A 85 2.48 -4.56 -8.00
N PHE A 86 2.84 -4.51 -9.28
CA PHE A 86 3.84 -5.37 -9.89
C PHE A 86 5.23 -5.15 -9.29
N ASP A 87 5.67 -3.89 -9.16
CA ASP A 87 6.97 -3.54 -8.55
C ASP A 87 7.03 -4.04 -7.10
N LEU A 88 5.99 -3.79 -6.29
CA LEU A 88 5.91 -4.29 -4.91
C LEU A 88 6.05 -5.82 -4.83
N CYS A 89 5.33 -6.55 -5.70
CA CYS A 89 5.36 -8.01 -5.72
C CYS A 89 6.75 -8.58 -6.09
N ASN A 90 7.53 -7.88 -6.92
CA ASN A 90 8.87 -8.33 -7.29
C ASN A 90 9.95 -7.94 -6.25
N LEU A 91 9.63 -7.03 -5.33
CA LEU A 91 10.55 -6.54 -4.29
C LEU A 91 10.38 -7.26 -2.94
N LEU A 92 9.26 -7.96 -2.74
CA LEU A 92 8.91 -8.73 -1.54
C LEU A 92 9.15 -10.22 -1.77
#